data_AF-A0A7K9D1A4-F1
#
_entry.id   AF-A0A7K9D1A4-F1
#
_cell.length_a   1.000
_cell.length_b   1.000
_cell.length_c   1.000
_cell.angle_alpha   90.00
_cell.angle_beta   90.00
_cell.angle_gamma   90.00
#
_symmetry.space_group_name_H-M   'P 1'
#
loop_
_entity.id
_entity.type
_entity.pdbx_description
1 polymer ?
#
loop_
_entity_poly.entity_id
_entity_poly.type
_entity_poly.pdbx_seq_one_letter_code
_entity_poly.pdbx_strand_id
1 'polypeptide(L)'
;MALSNFLFAQCICYFLAFLFSFIVVVPLSENGNDFHGRCLLFTEGMWLNANLTVERQRFTVQEWGPEAACRFSIFTGLLSLLLATVQAWRTLFFLCKGHEDSFFYAFLNLLISSFVVFITFIASTIVSVGFNMWCDAITEKGSMPNSCEELQDVDLELNVENSAFYDQFAIAQFGLWAAWLTWLGITILAFLKVYHNYRQEDLLDSLIHEKELLLGRSSSRTSLQDEKSAMI
;
A
#
# COMPACT_ATOMS: atom_id res chain seq x y z
N MET A 1 16.06 19.59 13.49
CA MET A 1 16.29 18.16 13.86
C MET A 1 15.06 17.28 13.64
N ALA A 2 13.88 17.62 14.19
CA ALA A 2 12.68 16.77 14.03
C ALA A 2 12.27 16.50 12.56
N LEU A 3 12.29 17.52 11.68
CA LEU A 3 11.92 17.39 10.27
C LEU A 3 12.82 16.40 9.48
N SER A 4 14.13 16.39 9.78
CA SER A 4 15.09 15.47 9.16
C SER A 4 14.80 14.01 9.53
N ASN A 5 14.32 13.77 10.75
CA ASN A 5 13.97 12.42 11.21
C ASN A 5 12.69 11.93 10.51
N PHE A 6 11.70 12.81 10.28
CA PHE A 6 10.49 12.47 9.53
C PHE A 6 10.80 12.10 8.08
N LEU A 7 11.63 12.88 7.39
CA LEU A 7 12.03 12.61 6.00
C LEU A 7 12.81 11.29 5.87
N PHE A 8 13.72 11.03 6.81
CA PHE A 8 14.48 9.78 6.82
C PHE A 8 13.58 8.56 7.06
N ALA A 9 12.66 8.64 8.03
CA ALA A 9 11.67 7.59 8.28
C ALA A 9 10.78 7.34 7.06
N GLN A 10 10.28 8.41 6.41
CA GLN A 10 9.49 8.30 5.17
C GLN A 10 10.28 7.62 4.06
N CYS A 11 11.57 7.95 3.89
CA CYS A 11 12.42 7.33 2.88
C CYS A 11 12.54 5.81 3.09
N ILE A 12 12.77 5.37 4.33
CA ILE A 12 12.82 3.95 4.68
C ILE A 12 11.48 3.28 4.38
N CYS A 13 10.36 3.88 4.78
CA CYS A 13 9.05 3.32 4.52
C CYS A 13 8.75 3.22 3.02
N TYR A 14 9.09 4.21 2.19
CA TYR A 14 8.90 4.11 0.75
C TYR A 14 9.78 3.02 0.12
N PHE A 15 11.00 2.82 0.60
CA PHE A 15 11.85 1.73 0.14
C PHE A 15 11.28 0.35 0.51
N LEU A 16 10.77 0.20 1.73
CA LEU A 16 10.06 -1.02 2.15
C LEU A 16 8.80 -1.25 1.31
N ALA A 17 8.01 -0.20 1.05
CA ALA A 17 6.82 -0.29 0.22
C ALA A 17 7.17 -0.73 -1.21
N PHE A 18 8.28 -0.24 -1.76
CA PHE A 18 8.82 -0.69 -3.05
C PHE A 18 9.14 -2.18 -3.04
N LEU A 19 9.90 -2.65 -2.05
CA LEU A 19 10.27 -4.06 -1.93
C LEU A 19 9.05 -4.97 -1.79
N PHE A 20 8.13 -4.63 -0.89
CA PHE A 20 6.92 -5.42 -0.68
C PHE A 20 6.00 -5.42 -1.90
N SER A 21 5.92 -4.31 -2.64
CA SER A 21 5.15 -4.28 -3.89
C SER A 21 5.81 -5.12 -4.99
N PHE A 22 7.15 -5.12 -5.06
CA PHE A 22 7.88 -5.91 -6.04
C PHE A 22 7.67 -7.40 -5.85
N ILE A 23 7.77 -7.89 -4.60
CA ILE A 23 7.52 -9.31 -4.27
C ILE A 23 6.05 -9.72 -4.43
N VAL A 24 5.12 -8.79 -4.64
CA VAL A 24 3.71 -9.10 -5.00
C VAL A 24 3.57 -9.20 -6.51
N VAL A 25 4.11 -8.23 -7.25
CA VAL A 25 3.92 -8.12 -8.69
C VAL A 25 4.52 -9.31 -9.43
N VAL A 26 5.74 -9.74 -9.04
CA VAL A 26 6.45 -10.84 -9.71
C VAL A 26 5.67 -12.16 -9.63
N PRO A 27 5.39 -12.72 -8.45
CA PRO A 27 4.70 -14.01 -8.36
C PRO A 27 3.26 -13.97 -8.89
N LEU A 28 2.53 -12.86 -8.74
CA LEU A 28 1.18 -12.76 -9.32
C LEU A 28 1.21 -12.68 -10.86
N SER A 29 2.25 -12.07 -11.44
CA SER A 29 2.43 -12.03 -12.89
C SER A 29 2.84 -13.38 -13.46
N GLU A 30 3.74 -14.09 -12.77
CA GLU A 30 4.14 -15.45 -13.13
C GLU A 30 2.92 -16.38 -13.05
N ASN A 31 2.18 -16.35 -11.94
CA ASN A 31 0.96 -17.12 -11.79
C ASN A 31 -0.05 -16.85 -12.92
N GLY A 32 -0.24 -15.58 -13.28
CA GLY A 32 -1.12 -15.23 -14.40
C GLY A 32 -0.67 -15.82 -15.74
N ASN A 33 0.63 -16.00 -15.96
CA ASN A 33 1.19 -16.63 -17.15
C ASN A 33 1.03 -18.16 -17.11
N ASP A 34 1.34 -18.78 -15.98
CA ASP A 34 1.29 -20.23 -15.74
C ASP A 34 -0.13 -20.78 -15.93
N PHE A 35 -1.13 -19.98 -15.55
CA PHE A 35 -2.56 -20.28 -15.72
C PHE A 35 -3.16 -19.74 -17.03
N HIS A 36 -2.33 -19.37 -18.01
CA HIS A 36 -2.75 -18.86 -19.33
C HIS A 36 -3.76 -17.70 -19.27
N GLY A 37 -3.59 -16.80 -18.30
CA GLY A 37 -4.46 -15.65 -18.08
C GLY A 37 -5.73 -15.93 -17.29
N ARG A 38 -5.99 -17.18 -16.87
CA ARG A 38 -7.13 -17.55 -16.03
C ARG A 38 -6.84 -17.20 -14.57
N CYS A 39 -7.88 -16.76 -13.84
CA CYS A 39 -7.72 -16.37 -12.45
C CYS A 39 -8.03 -17.56 -11.53
N LEU A 40 -7.05 -17.93 -10.69
CA LEU A 40 -7.17 -19.02 -9.73
C LEU A 40 -7.99 -18.62 -8.48
N LEU A 41 -7.95 -17.35 -8.08
CA LEU A 41 -8.74 -16.85 -6.95
C LEU A 41 -10.24 -17.05 -7.20
N PHE A 42 -10.97 -17.59 -6.23
CA PHE A 42 -12.42 -17.85 -6.34
C PHE A 42 -12.80 -18.90 -7.42
N THR A 43 -11.86 -19.77 -7.82
CA THR A 43 -12.15 -20.87 -8.76
C THR A 43 -12.95 -21.96 -8.08
N GLU A 44 -13.95 -22.50 -8.78
CA GLU A 44 -14.76 -23.61 -8.32
C GLU A 44 -14.41 -24.90 -9.09
N GLY A 45 -14.25 -26.00 -8.36
CA GLY A 45 -13.95 -27.30 -8.93
C GLY A 45 -14.31 -28.43 -8.00
N MET A 46 -14.28 -29.64 -8.54
CA MET A 46 -14.61 -30.86 -7.81
C MET A 46 -13.72 -32.02 -8.25
N TRP A 47 -13.41 -32.90 -7.30
CA TRP A 47 -12.71 -34.14 -7.55
C TRP A 47 -13.64 -35.16 -8.21
N LEU A 48 -13.19 -35.72 -9.32
CA LEU A 48 -13.83 -36.87 -9.94
C LEU A 48 -13.13 -38.14 -9.42
N ASN A 49 -13.89 -38.96 -8.67
CA ASN A 49 -13.45 -40.29 -8.31
C ASN A 49 -13.46 -41.18 -9.57
N ALA A 50 -12.30 -41.37 -10.20
CA ALA A 50 -12.15 -42.36 -11.25
C ALA A 50 -12.33 -43.77 -10.64
N ASN A 51 -13.21 -44.58 -11.23
CA ASN A 51 -13.44 -45.96 -10.83
C ASN A 51 -12.12 -46.77 -10.81
N LEU A 52 -11.60 -47.01 -9.60
CA LEU A 52 -10.90 -48.21 -9.08
C LEU A 52 -9.87 -48.96 -9.96
N THR A 53 -9.41 -48.41 -11.09
CA THR A 53 -8.50 -49.08 -12.02
C THR A 53 -7.29 -48.25 -12.42
N VAL A 54 -7.31 -46.93 -12.13
CA VAL A 54 -6.15 -46.06 -12.27
C VAL A 54 -6.16 -45.11 -11.07
N GLU A 55 -5.10 -45.11 -10.27
CA GLU A 55 -4.88 -44.24 -9.10
C GLU A 55 -4.69 -42.75 -9.47
N ARG A 56 -5.40 -42.23 -10.48
CA ARG A 56 -5.32 -40.82 -10.86
C ARG A 56 -6.56 -40.09 -10.36
N GLN A 57 -6.40 -39.42 -9.23
CA GLN A 57 -7.37 -38.45 -8.74
C GLN A 57 -7.32 -37.27 -9.71
N ARG A 58 -8.45 -36.93 -10.33
CA ARG A 58 -8.56 -35.83 -11.29
C ARG A 58 -9.39 -34.71 -10.69
N PHE A 59 -8.82 -33.51 -10.61
CA PHE A 59 -9.55 -32.32 -10.22
C PHE A 59 -10.10 -31.63 -11.46
N THR A 60 -11.42 -31.47 -11.54
CA THR A 60 -12.06 -30.74 -12.63
C THR A 60 -12.50 -29.37 -12.19
N VAL A 61 -11.95 -28.33 -12.83
CA VAL A 61 -12.43 -26.95 -12.70
C VAL A 61 -13.73 -26.82 -13.46
N GLN A 62 -14.77 -26.39 -12.76
CA GLN A 62 -16.07 -26.08 -13.35
C GLN A 62 -16.07 -24.65 -13.91
N GLU A 63 -15.62 -23.71 -13.08
CA GLU A 63 -15.61 -22.29 -13.40
C GLU A 63 -14.36 -21.64 -12.81
N TRP A 64 -13.63 -20.91 -13.67
CA TRP A 64 -12.49 -20.10 -13.24
C TRP A 64 -12.98 -18.84 -12.55
N GLY A 65 -12.19 -18.37 -11.60
CA GLY A 65 -12.48 -17.12 -10.91
C GLY A 65 -12.58 -15.90 -11.83
N PRO A 66 -13.21 -14.82 -11.35
CA PRO A 66 -13.35 -13.60 -12.12
C PRO A 66 -11.99 -12.98 -12.42
N GLU A 67 -11.69 -12.72 -13.70
CA GLU A 67 -10.41 -12.10 -14.12
C GLU A 67 -10.13 -10.77 -13.41
N ALA A 68 -11.18 -10.04 -13.05
CA ALA A 68 -11.08 -8.78 -12.32
C ALA A 68 -10.38 -8.93 -10.96
N ALA A 69 -10.55 -10.06 -10.26
CA ALA A 69 -9.93 -10.27 -8.94
C ALA A 69 -8.39 -10.34 -9.06
N CYS A 70 -7.88 -11.19 -9.96
CA CYS A 70 -6.44 -11.30 -10.18
C CYS A 70 -5.84 -10.03 -10.79
N ARG A 71 -6.51 -9.43 -11.79
CA ARG A 71 -6.05 -8.19 -12.44
C ARG A 71 -6.01 -7.01 -11.47
N PHE A 72 -7.00 -6.89 -10.58
CA PHE A 72 -7.04 -5.84 -9.57
C PHE A 72 -5.85 -5.94 -8.60
N SER A 73 -5.49 -7.15 -8.16
CA SER A 73 -4.35 -7.37 -7.26
C SER A 73 -3.02 -7.03 -7.93
N ILE A 74 -2.81 -7.45 -9.18
CA ILE A 74 -1.62 -7.10 -9.97
C ILE A 74 -1.53 -5.59 -10.17
N PHE A 75 -2.64 -4.96 -10.60
CA PHE A 75 -2.71 -3.52 -10.79
C PHE A 75 -2.39 -2.75 -9.52
N THR A 76 -2.92 -3.20 -8.38
CA THR A 76 -2.67 -2.57 -7.07
C THR A 76 -1.19 -2.68 -6.68
N GLY A 77 -0.57 -3.85 -6.90
CA GLY A 77 0.86 -4.05 -6.70
C GLY A 77 1.71 -3.11 -7.59
N LEU A 78 1.37 -3.00 -8.88
CA LEU A 78 2.06 -2.12 -9.83
C LEU A 78 1.91 -0.64 -9.46
N LEU A 79 0.70 -0.20 -9.14
CA LEU A 79 0.43 1.17 -8.73
C LEU A 79 1.21 1.53 -7.45
N SER A 80 1.18 0.63 -6.47
CA SER A 80 1.96 0.76 -5.23
C SER A 80 3.47 0.84 -5.51
N LEU A 81 4.00 -0.03 -6.37
CA LEU A 81 5.41 -0.04 -6.77
C LEU A 81 5.85 1.27 -7.43
N LEU A 82 5.07 1.76 -8.40
CA LEU A 82 5.36 3.00 -9.12
C LEU A 82 5.32 4.20 -8.18
N LEU A 83 4.29 4.30 -7.33
CA LEU A 83 4.17 5.39 -6.36
C LEU A 83 5.29 5.33 -5.33
N ALA A 84 5.63 4.16 -4.79
CA ALA A 84 6.74 4.00 -3.88
C ALA A 84 8.07 4.43 -4.51
N THR A 85 8.31 4.09 -5.78
CA THR A 85 9.52 4.48 -6.52
C THR A 85 9.63 5.99 -6.69
N VAL A 86 8.56 6.62 -7.19
CA VAL A 86 8.51 8.08 -7.41
C VAL A 86 8.70 8.83 -6.10
N GLN A 87 8.04 8.38 -5.03
CA GLN A 87 8.12 9.02 -3.73
C GLN A 87 9.46 8.77 -3.03
N ALA A 88 10.03 7.56 -3.10
CA ALA A 88 11.37 7.29 -2.59
C ALA A 88 12.42 8.19 -3.27
N TRP A 89 12.38 8.29 -4.60
CA TRP A 89 13.25 9.18 -5.36
C TRP A 89 13.10 10.64 -4.93
N ARG A 90 11.85 11.13 -4.84
CA ARG A 90 11.54 12.50 -4.40
C ARG A 90 12.06 12.79 -3.00
N THR A 91 11.77 11.91 -2.04
CA THR A 91 12.21 12.07 -0.64
C THR A 91 13.74 12.05 -0.54
N LEU A 92 14.41 11.16 -1.28
CA LEU A 92 15.86 11.12 -1.35
C LEU A 92 16.45 12.41 -1.91
N PHE A 93 15.88 12.92 -3.01
CA PHE A 93 16.31 14.18 -3.61
C PHE A 93 16.18 15.36 -2.65
N PHE A 94 15.07 15.46 -1.91
CA PHE A 94 14.90 16.51 -0.91
C PHE A 94 15.82 16.36 0.28
N LEU A 95 16.11 15.12 0.71
CA LEU A 95 17.10 14.86 1.75
C LEU A 95 18.49 15.35 1.32
N CYS A 96 18.88 15.12 0.06
CA CYS A 96 20.17 15.56 -0.48
C CYS A 96 20.27 17.08 -0.70
N LYS A 97 19.17 17.73 -1.13
CA LYS A 97 19.16 19.19 -1.40
C LYS A 97 18.75 20.06 -0.21
N GLY A 98 18.23 19.47 0.87
CA GLY A 98 17.76 20.21 2.05
C GLY A 98 16.56 21.12 1.77
N HIS A 99 15.68 20.74 0.85
CA HIS A 99 14.50 21.54 0.51
C HIS A 99 13.29 21.14 1.37
N GLU A 100 12.51 22.13 1.81
CA GLU A 100 11.29 21.89 2.58
C GLU A 100 10.08 21.69 1.64
N ASP A 101 9.23 20.70 1.94
CA ASP A 101 7.98 20.49 1.21
C ASP A 101 6.95 21.55 1.60
N SER A 102 6.26 22.12 0.61
CA SER A 102 5.10 22.99 0.87
C SER A 102 3.92 22.21 1.48
N PHE A 103 3.12 22.88 2.31
CA PHE A 103 1.91 22.35 2.95
C PHE A 103 0.98 21.62 1.97
N PHE A 104 0.72 22.22 0.81
CA PHE A 104 -0.15 21.62 -0.21
C PHE A 104 0.37 20.25 -0.69
N TYR A 105 1.68 20.10 -0.85
CA TYR A 105 2.27 18.81 -1.20
C TYR A 105 2.19 17.79 -0.07
N ALA A 106 2.35 18.22 1.18
CA ALA A 106 2.17 17.33 2.33
C ALA A 106 0.72 16.80 2.39
N PHE A 107 -0.27 17.66 2.11
CA PHE A 107 -1.68 17.28 2.04
C PHE A 107 -1.98 16.33 0.87
N LEU A 108 -1.48 16.62 -0.34
CA LEU A 108 -1.62 15.71 -1.48
C LEU A 108 -0.98 14.34 -1.22
N ASN A 109 0.19 14.33 -0.58
CA ASN A 109 0.86 13.08 -0.23
C ASN A 109 0.02 12.25 0.75
N LEU A 110 -0.64 12.89 1.72
CA LEU A 110 -1.57 12.23 2.65
C LEU A 110 -2.78 11.63 1.91
N LEU A 111 -3.36 12.35 0.95
CA LEU A 111 -4.48 11.83 0.16
C LEU A 111 -4.07 10.63 -0.69
N ILE A 112 -2.94 10.71 -1.39
CA ILE A 112 -2.42 9.62 -2.21
C ILE A 112 -2.10 8.40 -1.34
N SER A 113 -1.39 8.59 -0.21
CA SER A 113 -1.02 7.47 0.66
C SER A 113 -2.26 6.80 1.25
N SER A 114 -3.27 7.58 1.68
CA SER A 114 -4.54 7.06 2.18
C SER A 114 -5.29 6.25 1.12
N PHE A 115 -5.32 6.74 -0.13
CA PHE A 115 -5.91 6.00 -1.24
C PHE A 115 -5.19 4.67 -1.49
N VAL A 116 -3.85 4.67 -1.48
CA VAL A 116 -3.05 3.45 -1.66
C VAL A 116 -3.28 2.45 -0.53
N VAL A 117 -3.38 2.90 0.73
CA VAL A 117 -3.75 2.03 1.87
C VAL A 117 -5.08 1.34 1.61
N PHE A 118 -6.09 2.08 1.16
CA PHE A 118 -7.42 1.53 0.93
C PHE A 118 -7.45 0.47 -0.17
N ILE A 119 -6.87 0.74 -1.34
CA ILE A 119 -6.83 -0.23 -2.43
C ILE A 119 -5.98 -1.46 -2.10
N THR A 120 -4.86 -1.26 -1.38
CA THR A 120 -3.99 -2.37 -0.97
C THR A 120 -4.70 -3.28 0.02
N PHE A 121 -5.48 -2.72 0.95
CA PHE A 121 -6.31 -3.51 1.87
C PHE A 121 -7.32 -4.40 1.14
N ILE A 122 -8.00 -3.84 0.13
CA ILE A 122 -8.95 -4.59 -0.69
C ILE A 122 -8.22 -5.73 -1.43
N ALA A 123 -7.08 -5.43 -2.05
CA ALA A 123 -6.28 -6.44 -2.75
C ALA A 123 -5.80 -7.54 -1.81
N SER A 124 -5.30 -7.20 -0.61
CA SER A 124 -4.90 -8.16 0.42
C SER A 124 -6.05 -9.10 0.79
N THR A 125 -7.27 -8.57 0.91
CA THR A 125 -8.46 -9.34 1.26
C THR A 125 -8.88 -10.26 0.11
N ILE A 126 -8.92 -9.74 -1.12
CA ILE A 126 -9.25 -10.51 -2.33
C ILE A 126 -8.29 -11.69 -2.50
N VAL A 127 -6.98 -11.45 -2.40
CA VAL A 127 -5.98 -12.51 -2.50
C VAL A 127 -6.09 -13.50 -1.34
N SER A 128 -6.18 -13.03 -0.10
CA SER A 128 -6.26 -13.93 1.08
C SER A 128 -7.49 -14.83 1.03
N VAL A 129 -8.66 -14.26 0.76
CA VAL A 129 -9.93 -15.01 0.73
C VAL A 129 -9.98 -15.92 -0.50
N GLY A 130 -9.64 -15.39 -1.67
CA GLY A 130 -9.65 -16.14 -2.92
C GLY A 130 -8.69 -17.33 -2.91
N PHE A 131 -7.51 -17.16 -2.31
CA PHE A 131 -6.51 -18.23 -2.17
C PHE A 131 -6.95 -19.29 -1.16
N ASN A 132 -7.51 -18.89 -0.01
CA ASN A 132 -8.07 -19.85 0.95
C ASN A 132 -9.19 -20.68 0.34
N MET A 133 -10.08 -20.08 -0.45
CA MET A 133 -11.14 -20.83 -1.12
C MET A 133 -10.61 -21.79 -2.18
N TRP A 134 -9.55 -21.41 -2.90
CA TRP A 134 -8.88 -22.34 -3.80
C TRP A 134 -8.30 -23.54 -3.03
N CYS A 135 -7.57 -23.28 -1.93
CA CYS A 135 -7.06 -24.34 -1.07
C CYS A 135 -8.17 -25.24 -0.52
N ASP A 136 -9.29 -24.67 -0.08
CA ASP A 136 -10.45 -25.43 0.40
C ASP A 136 -11.08 -26.27 -0.71
N ALA A 137 -11.11 -25.78 -1.95
CA ALA A 137 -11.66 -26.51 -3.09
C ALA A 137 -10.79 -27.72 -3.44
N ILE A 138 -9.46 -27.53 -3.54
CA ILE A 138 -8.55 -28.62 -3.93
C ILE A 138 -8.30 -29.62 -2.79
N THR A 139 -8.39 -29.20 -1.52
CA THR A 139 -8.28 -30.12 -0.37
C THR A 139 -9.64 -30.71 0.06
N GLU A 140 -10.73 -30.33 -0.63
CA GLU A 140 -12.11 -30.67 -0.27
C GLU A 140 -12.37 -30.41 1.25
N LYS A 141 -11.99 -29.20 1.70
CA LYS A 141 -12.07 -28.74 3.10
C LYS A 141 -11.30 -29.64 4.09
N GLY A 142 -10.20 -30.23 3.63
CA GLY A 142 -9.32 -31.10 4.44
C GLY A 142 -9.77 -32.56 4.53
N SER A 143 -10.71 -33.03 3.69
CA SER A 143 -10.99 -34.47 3.55
C SER A 143 -9.86 -35.20 2.80
N MET A 144 -9.11 -34.47 1.97
CA MET A 144 -7.99 -35.00 1.20
C MET A 144 -6.76 -35.22 2.10
N PRO A 145 -5.98 -36.30 1.92
CA PRO A 145 -4.81 -36.59 2.77
C PRO A 145 -3.67 -35.60 2.60
N ASN A 146 -3.57 -34.93 1.44
CA ASN A 146 -2.50 -34.00 1.13
C ASN A 146 -2.92 -32.56 1.47
N SER A 147 -1.97 -31.77 1.96
CA SER A 147 -2.12 -30.34 2.24
C SER A 147 -2.15 -29.49 0.97
N CYS A 148 -2.68 -28.27 1.04
CA CYS A 148 -2.74 -27.35 -0.11
C CYS A 148 -1.37 -27.11 -0.75
N GLU A 149 -0.31 -27.07 0.07
CA GLU A 149 1.09 -26.95 -0.38
C GLU A 149 1.52 -28.19 -1.17
N GLU A 150 1.30 -29.40 -0.63
CA GLU A 150 1.66 -30.66 -1.32
C GLU A 150 0.88 -30.86 -2.62
N LEU A 151 -0.32 -30.30 -2.75
CA LEU A 151 -1.10 -30.37 -4.00
C LEU A 151 -0.50 -29.54 -5.15
N GLN A 152 0.46 -28.64 -4.91
CA GLN A 152 1.17 -27.95 -5.99
C GLN A 152 2.06 -28.90 -6.80
N ASP A 153 2.61 -29.94 -6.15
CA ASP A 153 3.47 -30.93 -6.77
C ASP A 153 2.68 -32.09 -7.44
N VAL A 154 1.36 -32.10 -7.29
CA VAL A 154 0.48 -33.11 -7.88
C VAL A 154 -0.04 -32.63 -9.24
N ASP A 155 0.04 -33.50 -10.25
CA ASP A 155 -0.59 -33.26 -11.54
C ASP A 155 -2.12 -33.33 -11.41
N LEU A 156 -2.75 -32.17 -11.28
CA LEU A 156 -4.20 -32.01 -11.20
C LEU A 156 -4.91 -32.16 -12.57
N GLU A 157 -4.18 -32.46 -13.65
CA GLU A 157 -4.69 -32.56 -15.04
C GLU A 157 -5.46 -31.30 -15.52
N LEU A 158 -5.08 -30.13 -15.01
CA LEU A 158 -5.72 -28.84 -15.31
C LEU A 158 -5.36 -28.28 -16.71
N ASN A 159 -4.41 -28.91 -17.41
CA ASN A 159 -3.80 -28.42 -18.65
C ASN A 159 -3.20 -26.99 -18.49
N VAL A 160 -2.64 -26.72 -17.31
CA VAL A 160 -1.90 -25.49 -16.92
C VAL A 160 -0.72 -25.88 -16.02
N GLU A 161 0.23 -24.99 -15.83
CA GLU A 161 1.38 -25.22 -14.95
C GLU A 161 1.00 -24.92 -13.49
N ASN A 162 0.89 -25.97 -12.67
CA ASN A 162 0.43 -25.87 -11.27
C ASN A 162 1.59 -25.94 -10.24
N SER A 163 2.83 -26.06 -10.66
CA SER A 163 3.95 -26.49 -9.80
C SER A 163 4.41 -25.48 -8.73
N ALA A 164 3.88 -24.25 -8.72
CA ALA A 164 4.33 -23.20 -7.80
C ALA A 164 3.20 -22.28 -7.32
N PHE A 165 1.93 -22.65 -7.53
CA PHE A 165 0.83 -21.74 -7.22
C PHE A 165 0.78 -21.40 -5.72
N TYR A 166 1.08 -22.36 -4.84
CA TYR A 166 1.00 -22.14 -3.40
C TYR A 166 2.06 -21.14 -2.94
N ASP A 167 3.31 -21.35 -3.37
CA ASP A 167 4.43 -20.46 -3.06
C ASP A 167 4.21 -19.04 -3.62
N GLN A 168 3.76 -18.94 -4.87
CA GLN A 168 3.47 -17.66 -5.52
C GLN A 168 2.41 -16.86 -4.74
N PHE A 169 1.28 -17.49 -4.39
CA PHE A 169 0.20 -16.82 -3.65
C PHE A 169 0.54 -16.56 -2.18
N ALA A 170 1.29 -17.44 -1.51
CA ALA A 170 1.75 -17.23 -0.14
C ALA A 170 2.69 -16.02 -0.04
N ILE A 171 3.65 -15.91 -0.97
CA ILE A 171 4.56 -14.75 -1.05
C ILE A 171 3.78 -13.47 -1.38
N ALA A 172 2.84 -13.53 -2.34
CA ALA A 172 2.00 -12.39 -2.70
C ALA A 172 1.10 -11.94 -1.54
N GLN A 173 0.52 -12.86 -0.78
CA GLN A 173 -0.30 -12.56 0.39
C GLN A 173 0.52 -11.85 1.47
N PHE A 174 1.70 -12.39 1.79
CA PHE A 174 2.62 -11.76 2.74
C PHE A 174 3.02 -10.35 2.26
N GLY A 175 3.42 -10.23 1.00
CA GLY A 175 3.84 -8.95 0.41
C GLY A 175 2.73 -7.90 0.43
N LEU A 176 1.48 -8.28 0.14
CA LEU A 176 0.33 -7.36 0.15
C LEU A 176 0.03 -6.84 1.57
N TRP A 177 0.02 -7.71 2.58
CA TRP A 177 -0.18 -7.29 3.97
C TRP A 177 0.98 -6.44 4.50
N ALA A 178 2.22 -6.80 4.16
CA ALA A 178 3.40 -6.01 4.52
C ALA A 178 3.42 -4.63 3.83
N ALA A 179 3.05 -4.57 2.55
CA ALA A 179 2.87 -3.32 1.81
C ALA A 179 1.78 -2.47 2.44
N TRP A 180 0.63 -3.06 2.80
CA TRP A 180 -0.46 -2.36 3.46
C TRP A 180 -0.01 -1.71 4.78
N LEU A 181 0.65 -2.46 5.66
CA LEU A 181 1.20 -1.94 6.92
C LEU A 181 2.19 -0.80 6.69
N THR A 182 3.01 -0.93 5.65
CA THR A 182 4.01 0.09 5.29
C THR A 182 3.34 1.37 4.81
N TRP A 183 2.34 1.27 3.92
CA TRP A 183 1.54 2.42 3.46
C TRP A 183 0.73 3.06 4.58
N LEU A 184 0.27 2.28 5.55
CA LEU A 184 -0.39 2.79 6.75
C LEU A 184 0.60 3.62 7.57
N GLY A 185 1.83 3.12 7.78
CA GLY A 185 2.91 3.87 8.41
C GLY A 185 3.26 5.17 7.67
N ILE A 186 3.36 5.13 6.33
CA ILE A 186 3.57 6.32 5.49
C ILE A 186 2.45 7.34 5.70
N THR A 187 1.20 6.89 5.74
CA THR A 187 0.02 7.74 5.92
C THR A 187 0.03 8.41 7.30
N ILE A 188 0.40 7.68 8.35
CA ILE A 188 0.57 8.27 9.69
C ILE A 188 1.66 9.34 9.68
N LEU A 189 2.82 9.06 9.08
CA LEU A 189 3.91 10.04 8.98
C LEU A 189 3.51 11.26 8.16
N ALA A 190 2.77 11.07 7.05
CA ALA A 190 2.25 12.16 6.24
C ALA A 190 1.24 13.01 7.02
N PHE A 191 0.34 12.39 7.79
CA PHE A 191 -0.61 13.08 8.65
C PHE A 191 0.11 13.91 9.72
N LEU A 192 1.10 13.33 10.41
CA LEU A 192 1.91 14.05 11.40
C LEU A 192 2.64 15.24 10.78
N LYS A 193 3.15 15.10 9.56
CA LYS A 193 3.80 16.20 8.82
C LYS A 193 2.82 17.32 8.49
N VAL A 194 1.63 16.99 7.96
CA VAL A 194 0.58 17.97 7.68
C VAL A 194 0.14 18.69 8.97
N TYR A 195 -0.07 17.93 10.05
CA TYR A 195 -0.46 18.49 11.34
C TYR A 195 0.61 19.42 11.92
N HIS A 196 1.88 19.06 11.81
CA HIS A 196 2.98 19.90 12.27
C HIS A 196 3.07 21.20 11.46
N ASN A 197 2.98 21.11 10.13
CA ASN A 197 3.02 22.26 9.23
C ASN A 197 1.83 23.21 9.51
N TYR A 198 0.62 22.66 9.62
CA TYR A 198 -0.57 23.44 9.97
C TYR A 198 -0.40 24.19 11.31
N ARG A 199 0.10 23.51 12.33
CA ARG A 199 0.33 24.13 13.65
C ARG A 199 1.42 25.20 13.61
N GLN A 200 2.44 25.05 12.76
CA GLN A 200 3.48 26.07 12.58
C GLN A 200 2.95 27.31 11.86
N GLU A 201 2.11 27.14 10.84
CA GLU A 201 1.45 28.25 10.13
C GLU A 201 0.54 29.04 11.08
N ASP A 202 -0.29 28.35 11.88
CA ASP A 202 -1.19 28.98 12.87
C ASP A 202 -0.43 29.78 13.95
N LEU A 203 0.71 29.24 14.42
CA LEU A 203 1.60 29.95 15.36
C LEU A 203 2.24 31.18 14.71
N LEU A 204 2.64 31.08 13.44
CA LEU A 204 3.25 32.19 12.72
C LEU A 204 2.25 33.33 12.51
N ASP A 205 1.02 33.01 12.10
CA ASP A 205 -0.05 33.99 11.91
C ASP A 205 -0.40 34.69 13.24
N SER A 206 -0.45 33.94 14.34
CA SER A 206 -0.66 34.50 15.68
C SER A 206 0.45 35.49 16.07
N LEU A 207 1.72 35.16 15.79
CA LEU A 207 2.86 36.04 16.07
C LEU A 207 2.88 37.29 15.18
N ILE A 208 2.48 37.16 13.91
CA ILE A 208 2.36 38.31 12.99
C ILE A 208 1.25 39.25 13.48
N HIS A 209 0.10 38.71 13.87
CA HIS A 209 -1.00 39.49 14.41
C HIS A 209 -0.62 40.23 15.70
N GLU A 210 0.06 39.56 16.64
CA GLU A 210 0.58 40.22 17.84
C GLU A 210 1.59 41.32 17.52
N LYS A 211 2.48 41.08 16.55
CA LYS A 211 3.46 42.08 16.11
C LYS A 211 2.78 43.33 15.54
N GLU A 212 1.74 43.18 14.74
CA GLU A 212 0.97 44.30 14.18
C GLU A 212 0.26 45.11 15.28
N LEU A 213 -0.33 44.44 16.26
CA LEU A 213 -0.94 45.09 17.42
C LEU A 213 0.08 45.90 18.24
N LEU A 214 1.29 45.36 18.44
CA LEU A 214 2.37 46.06 19.16
C LEU A 214 2.88 47.28 18.39
N LEU A 215 3.05 47.16 17.06
CA LEU A 215 3.46 48.28 16.21
C LEU A 215 2.40 49.39 16.16
N GLY A 216 1.12 49.03 16.03
CA GLY A 216 0.02 50.01 16.06
C GLY A 216 -0.07 50.75 17.40
N ARG A 217 0.08 50.03 18.52
CA ARG A 217 0.07 50.63 19.87
C ARG A 217 1.28 51.52 20.13
N SER A 218 2.45 51.18 19.60
CA SER A 218 3.65 52.03 19.65
C SER A 218 3.41 53.34 18.90
N SER A 219 2.91 53.27 17.67
CA SER A 219 2.65 54.45 16.84
C SER A 219 1.65 55.42 17.50
N SER A 220 0.58 54.90 18.11
CA SER A 220 -0.40 55.72 18.83
C SER A 220 0.17 56.38 20.09
N ARG A 221 1.10 55.71 20.80
CA ARG A 221 1.79 56.33 21.95
C ARG A 221 2.73 57.44 21.52
N THR A 222 3.45 57.26 20.41
CA THR A 222 4.36 58.30 19.89
C THR A 222 3.59 59.54 19.44
N SER A 223 2.46 59.37 18.73
CA SER A 223 1.65 60.52 18.30
C SER A 223 1.07 61.31 19.47
N LEU A 224 0.61 60.62 20.52
CA LEU A 224 0.09 61.26 21.73
C LEU A 224 1.16 62.04 22.51
N GLN A 225 2.41 61.61 22.41
CA GLN A 225 3.54 62.28 23.06
C GLN A 225 4.00 63.50 22.27
N ASP A 226 4.04 63.42 20.93
CA ASP A 226 4.31 64.57 20.06
C ASP A 226 3.24 65.66 20.18
N GLU A 227 1.96 65.30 20.24
CA GLU A 227 0.86 66.26 20.41
C GLU A 227 0.95 67.00 21.76
N LYS A 228 1.39 66.30 22.82
CA LYS A 228 1.57 66.88 24.15
C LYS A 228 2.81 67.76 24.25
N SER A 229 3.85 67.48 23.47
CA SER A 229 5.07 68.29 23.39
C SER A 229 4.93 69.52 22.48
N ALA A 230 4.00 69.52 21.52
CA ALA A 230 3.70 70.68 20.66
C ALA A 230 2.79 71.73 21.34
N MET A 231 2.22 71.42 22.51
CA MET A 231 1.34 72.31 23.30
C MET A 231 2.07 73.17 24.35
N ILE A 232 3.41 73.11 24.43
CA ILE A 232 4.26 73.89 25.33
C ILE A 232 5.03 74.92 24.50
#